data_AF-F8KZ94-F1
#
_entry.id   AF-F8KZ94-F1
#
_cell.length_a   1.000
_cell.length_b   1.000
_cell.length_c   1.000
_cell.angle_alpha   90.00
_cell.angle_beta   90.00
_cell.angle_gamma   90.00
#
_symmetry.space_group_name_H-M   'P 1'
#
loop_
_entity.id
_entity.type
_entity.pdbx_description
1 polymer ?
#
loop_
_entity_poly.entity_id
_entity_poly.type
_entity_poly.pdbx_seq_one_letter_code
_entity_poly.pdbx_strand_id
1 'polypeptide(L)' 'MHRDIKEHNILWKKDEKDRYILKLSDFEMTCKKDWKFKYGYKGTPQYISHEISKI' A
#
# COMPACT_ATOMS: atom_id res chain seq x y z
N MET A 1 -3.51 -1.14 -7.71
CA MET A 1 -3.11 -1.91 -6.51
C MET A 1 -1.96 -1.17 -5.85
N HIS A 2 -2.02 -0.92 -4.54
CA HIS A 2 -0.98 -0.19 -3.81
C HIS A 2 0.28 -1.03 -3.54
N ARG A 3 0.08 -2.33 -3.23
CA ARG A 3 1.12 -3.34 -2.97
C ARG A 3 2.00 -3.15 -1.74
N ASP A 4 1.88 -2.02 -1.03
CA ASP A 4 2.68 -1.73 0.17
C ASP A 4 1.86 -0.96 1.21
N ILE A 5 0.69 -1.49 1.57
CA ILE A 5 -0.13 -0.92 2.64
C ILE A 5 0.44 -1.41 3.98
N LYS A 6 0.91 -0.47 4.80
CA LYS A 6 1.49 -0.69 6.13
C LYS A 6 1.35 0.59 6.96
N GLU A 7 1.53 0.50 8.28
CA GLU A 7 1.33 1.62 9.21
C GLU A 7 2.16 2.85 8.83
N HIS A 8 3.40 2.62 8.37
CA HIS A 8 4.30 3.68 7.90
C HIS A 8 3.73 4.49 6.72
N ASN A 9 2.83 3.91 5.93
CA ASN A 9 2.23 4.53 4.74
C ASN A 9 0.83 5.10 5.02
N ILE A 10 0.33 4.98 6.26
CA ILE A 10 -0.96 5.51 6.71
C ILE A 10 -0.71 6.81 7.48
N LEU A 11 -1.12 7.93 6.90
CA LEU A 11 -1.00 9.26 7.48
C LEU A 11 -2.33 9.73 8.05
N TRP A 12 -2.27 10.37 9.21
CA TRP A 12 -3.44 11.00 9.84
C TRP A 12 -3.31 12.51 9.77
N LYS A 13 -4.36 13.17 9.29
CA LYS A 13 -4.46 14.64 9.29
C LYS A 13 -5.73 15.05 10.03
N LYS A 14 -5.61 16.03 10.92
CA LYS A 14 -6.77 16.70 11.53
C LYS A 14 -7.32 17.76 10.56
N ASP A 15 -8.64 17.78 10.37
CA ASP A 15 -9.30 18.82 9.57
C ASP A 15 -9.70 20.04 10.42
N GLU A 16 -10.26 21.06 9.78
CA GLU A 16 -10.70 22.32 10.43
C GLU A 16 -11.86 22.12 11.41
N LYS A 17 -12.53 20.96 11.40
CA LYS A 17 -13.64 20.59 12.29
C LYS A 17 -13.20 19.56 13.33
N ASP A 18 -11.90 19.48 13.60
CA ASP A 18 -11.28 18.53 14.54
C ASP A 18 -11.49 17.04 14.24
N ARG A 19 -11.84 16.68 13.01
CA ARG A 19 -12.00 15.28 12.59
C ARG A 19 -10.68 14.72 12.08
N TYR A 20 -10.41 13.46 12.37
CA TYR A 20 -9.26 12.74 11.82
C TYR A 20 -9.58 12.18 10.43
N ILE A 21 -8.76 12.55 9.44
CA ILE A 21 -8.81 12.04 8.08
C ILE A 21 -7.59 11.14 7.86
N LEU A 22 -7.86 9.88 7.53
CA LEU A 22 -6.84 8.93 7.09
C LEU A 22 -6.49 9.19 5.63
N LYS A 23 -5.19 9.23 5.34
CA LYS A 23 -4.65 9.33 3.98
C LYS A 23 -3.61 8.24 3.76
N LEU A 24 -3.70 7.57 2.61
CA LEU A 24 -2.63 6.68 2.15
C LEU A 24 -1.55 7.52 1.47
N SER A 25 -0.31 7.06 1.60
CA SER A 25 0.88 7.66 1.00
C SER A 25 1.77 6.57 0.40
N ASP A 26 2.85 6.98 -0.27
CA ASP A 26 3.82 6.06 -0.91
C ASP A 26 3.21 5.17 -2.01
N PHE A 27 2.85 5.82 -3.12
CA PHE A 27 2.28 5.17 -4.30
C PHE A 27 3.34 4.67 -5.31
N GLU A 28 4.63 4.70 -4.99
CA GLU A 28 5.72 4.34 -5.90
C GLU A 28 5.59 2.88 -6.37
N MET A 29 5.20 2.01 -5.44
CA MET A 29 5.02 0.59 -5.71
C MET A 29 3.66 0.28 -6.34
N THR A 30 2.87 1.24 -6.79
CA THR A 30 1.54 0.93 -7.34
C THR A 30 1.58 0.30 -8.73
N CYS A 31 0.55 -0.46 -9.08
CA CYS A 31 0.33 -0.97 -10.43
C CYS A 31 -1.15 -0.95 -10.83
N LYS A 32 -1.45 -1.11 -12.13
CA LYS A 32 -2.83 -1.29 -12.61
C LYS A 32 -3.44 -2.56 -11.98
N LYS A 33 -4.78 -2.57 -11.82
CA LYS A 33 -5.52 -3.64 -11.12
C LYS A 33 -5.34 -5.01 -11.77
N ASP A 34 -5.05 -5.03 -13.07
CA ASP A 34 -4.81 -6.25 -13.85
C ASP A 34 -3.42 -6.77 -13.52
N TRP A 35 -3.30 -7.42 -12.36
CA TRP A 35 -2.07 -8.01 -11.87
C TRP A 35 -1.52 -9.02 -12.90
N LYS A 36 -0.26 -8.85 -13.28
CA LYS A 36 0.50 -9.71 -14.18
C LYS A 36 1.79 -10.12 -13.47
N PHE A 37 2.26 -11.34 -13.74
CA PHE A 37 3.50 -11.90 -13.16
C PHE A 37 4.72 -10.95 -13.28
N LYS A 38 4.75 -10.11 -14.33
CA LYS A 38 5.78 -9.07 -14.55
C LYS A 38 5.90 -8.00 -13.46
N TYR A 39 4.96 -7.94 -12.51
CA TYR A 39 5.00 -6.96 -11.43
C TYR A 39 5.94 -7.35 -10.28
N GLY A 40 6.41 -8.61 -10.26
CA GLY A 40 7.45 -9.12 -9.37
C GLY A 40 7.14 -9.05 -7.87
N TYR A 41 8.08 -9.53 -7.05
CA TYR A 41 8.07 -9.37 -5.60
C TYR A 41 8.36 -7.91 -5.24
N LYS A 42 7.32 -7.14 -4.88
CA LYS A 42 7.42 -5.74 -4.45
C LYS A 42 6.52 -5.51 -3.25
N GLY A 43 7.02 -4.72 -2.30
CA GLY A 43 6.37 -4.41 -1.02
C GLY A 43 7.23 -4.84 0.17
N THR A 44 6.74 -4.57 1.37
CA THR A 44 7.43 -4.89 2.62
C THR A 44 7.16 -6.35 3.00
N PRO A 45 8.19 -7.22 3.21
CA PRO A 45 8.03 -8.67 3.39
C PRO A 45 7.00 -9.12 4.44
N GLN A 46 6.82 -8.33 5.50
CA GLN A 46 5.88 -8.64 6.60
C GLN A 46 4.40 -8.36 6.23
N TYR A 47 4.17 -7.53 5.21
CA TYR A 47 2.85 -7.05 4.79
C TYR A 47 2.43 -7.60 3.43
N ILE A 48 3.28 -8.43 2.81
CA ILE A 48 2.92 -9.07 1.55
C ILE A 48 1.85 -10.13 1.79
N SER A 49 1.00 -10.30 0.78
CA SER A 49 0.07 -11.40 0.75
C SER A 49 0.74 -12.73 0.36
N HIS A 50 0.12 -13.84 0.76
CA HIS A 50 0.64 -15.19 0.58
C HIS A 50 0.82 -15.60 -0.89
N GLU A 51 0.01 -15.05 -1.80
CA GLU A 51 0.14 -15.32 -3.22
C GLU A 51 1.38 -14.67 -3.84
N ILE A 52 1.87 -13.58 -3.24
CA ILE A 52 3.09 -12.89 -3.69
C ILE A 52 4.35 -13.53 -3.09
N SER A 53 4.27 -14.09 -1.88
CA SER A 53 5.41 -14.75 -1.22
C SER A 53 5.88 -16.04 -1.92
N LYS A 54 5.05 -16.60 -2.80
CA LYS A 54 5.30 -17.85 -3.53
C LYS A 54 5.88 -17.64 -4.94
N ILE A 55 6.04 -16.39 -5.37
CA ILE A 55 6.59 -16.00 -6.68
C ILE A 55 8.10 -15.85 -6.54
#